data_AF-A0A4Y2M866-F1
#
_entry.id   AF-A0A4Y2M866-F1
#
_cell.length_a   1.000
_cell.length_b   1.000
_cell.length_c   1.000
_cell.angle_alpha   90.00
_cell.angle_beta   90.00
_cell.angle_gamma   90.00
#
_symmetry.space_group_name_H-M   'P 1'
#
loop_
_entity.id
_entity.type
_entity.pdbx_description
1 polymer ?
#
loop_
_entity_poly.entity_id
_entity_poly.type
_entity_poly.pdbx_seq_one_letter_code
_entity_poly.pdbx_strand_id
1 'polypeptide(L)'
;MEEVEEKVQVRIGNLEKRLSELEDRPINFPANPDLTYSRPTVKSLIFDGQTSWTVFKTQFDVVSSAKGWNNFVQASQLVTSLRGSAAEVLQGIPSDKLADLTTMENALEARFGDSHLTQLYRTELKTRRLKPGESLRVLAADVERLMSLALRMFETV
;
A
#
# COMPACT_ATOMS: atom_id res chain seq x y z
N MET A 1 4.10 -39.29 44.32
CA MET A 1 3.76 -38.92 42.93
C MET A 1 2.27 -38.61 42.81
N GLU A 2 1.41 -39.31 43.57
CA GLU A 2 -0.05 -39.15 43.62
C GLU A 2 -0.55 -37.77 44.14
N GLU A 3 0.09 -37.18 45.17
CA GLU A 3 -0.32 -35.88 45.73
C GLU A 3 -0.19 -34.70 44.73
N VAL A 4 0.77 -34.79 43.80
CA VAL A 4 1.00 -33.74 42.80
C VAL A 4 -0.10 -33.76 41.74
N GLU A 5 -0.57 -34.96 41.37
CA GLU A 5 -1.63 -35.17 40.38
C GLU A 5 -2.98 -34.70 40.90
N GLU A 6 -3.29 -34.99 42.17
CA GLU A 6 -4.51 -34.50 42.83
C GLU A 6 -4.56 -32.96 42.88
N LYS A 7 -3.43 -32.31 43.19
CA LYS A 7 -3.31 -30.84 43.17
C LYS A 7 -3.51 -30.25 41.78
N VAL A 8 -3.09 -30.95 40.72
CA VAL A 8 -3.27 -30.49 39.33
C VAL A 8 -4.74 -30.61 38.92
N GLN A 9 -5.39 -31.73 39.20
CA GLN A 9 -6.81 -31.93 38.92
C GLN A 9 -7.69 -30.87 39.60
N VAL A 10 -7.43 -30.56 40.88
CA VAL A 10 -8.16 -29.53 41.62
C VAL A 10 -7.98 -28.14 41.00
N ARG A 11 -6.77 -27.84 40.50
CA ARG A 11 -6.45 -26.54 39.90
C ARG A 11 -7.10 -26.37 38.53
N ILE A 12 -7.19 -27.45 37.76
CA ILE A 12 -7.89 -27.47 36.47
C ILE A 12 -9.38 -27.19 36.70
N GLY A 13 -10.03 -27.89 37.63
CA GLY A 13 -11.46 -27.66 37.93
C GLY A 13 -11.74 -26.24 38.44
N ASN A 14 -10.81 -25.63 39.19
CA ASN A 14 -10.95 -24.24 39.63
C ASN A 14 -10.85 -23.24 38.45
N LEU A 15 -9.95 -23.51 37.50
CA LEU A 15 -9.77 -22.66 36.32
C LEU A 15 -10.96 -22.77 35.37
N GLU A 16 -11.51 -23.97 35.16
CA GLU A 16 -12.71 -24.18 34.34
C GLU A 16 -13.92 -23.43 34.93
N LYS A 17 -14.10 -23.50 36.26
CA LYS A 17 -15.16 -22.75 36.95
C LYS A 17 -15.01 -21.23 36.77
N ARG A 18 -13.79 -20.71 36.90
CA ARG A 18 -13.51 -19.28 36.69
C ARG A 18 -13.71 -18.84 35.25
N LEU A 19 -13.52 -19.74 34.27
CA LEU A 19 -13.75 -19.47 32.86
C LEU A 19 -15.25 -19.36 32.56
N SER A 20 -16.08 -20.25 33.12
CA SER A 20 -17.54 -20.17 33.02
C SER A 20 -18.10 -18.89 33.65
N GLU A 21 -17.58 -18.47 34.82
CA GLU A 21 -17.98 -17.21 35.47
C GLU A 21 -17.58 -15.95 34.67
N LEU A 22 -16.56 -16.05 33.80
CA LEU A 22 -16.13 -14.95 32.92
C LEU A 22 -16.94 -14.88 31.62
N GLU A 23 -17.42 -16.01 31.12
CA GLU A 23 -18.21 -16.10 29.88
C GLU A 23 -19.65 -15.57 30.08
N ASP A 24 -20.23 -15.79 31.27
CA ASP A 24 -21.56 -15.30 31.65
C ASP A 24 -21.61 -13.82 32.05
N ARG A 25 -20.44 -13.16 32.13
CA ARG A 25 -20.38 -11.73 32.43
C ARG A 25 -20.64 -10.93 31.15
N PRO A 26 -21.77 -10.20 31.04
CA PRO A 26 -21.93 -9.26 29.95
C PRO A 26 -20.80 -8.25 30.04
N ILE A 27 -20.01 -8.14 28.98
CA ILE A 27 -18.92 -7.17 28.89
C ILE A 27 -19.56 -5.78 28.72
N ASN A 28 -20.02 -5.20 29.83
CA ASN A 28 -20.37 -3.80 29.90
C ASN A 28 -19.07 -3.01 29.91
N PHE A 29 -18.48 -2.83 28.73
CA PHE A 29 -17.63 -1.67 28.52
C PHE A 29 -18.53 -0.46 28.79
N PRO A 30 -18.22 0.41 29.77
CA PRO A 30 -18.86 1.71 29.80
C PRO A 30 -18.58 2.32 28.42
N ALA A 31 -19.63 2.46 27.61
CA ALA A 31 -19.56 3.17 26.35
C ALA A 31 -19.20 4.61 26.72
N ASN A 32 -17.91 4.92 26.72
CA ASN A 32 -17.45 6.28 26.91
C ASN A 32 -17.83 7.04 25.63
N PRO A 33 -18.84 7.94 25.68
CA PRO A 33 -19.34 8.59 24.48
C PRO A 33 -18.35 9.65 23.93
N ASP A 34 -17.27 9.96 24.68
CA ASP A 34 -16.30 11.00 24.36
C ASP A 34 -15.02 10.51 23.66
N LEU A 35 -14.96 9.22 23.27
CA LEU A 35 -13.88 8.68 22.44
C LEU A 35 -14.39 8.31 21.04
N THR A 36 -15.20 9.16 20.43
CA THR A 36 -15.22 9.25 18.96
C THR A 36 -13.94 9.92 18.50
N TYR A 37 -12.78 9.31 18.80
CA TYR A 37 -11.65 9.44 17.89
C TYR A 37 -12.14 8.81 16.61
N SER A 38 -12.66 9.62 15.70
CA SER A 38 -12.82 9.26 14.30
C SER A 38 -11.49 8.65 13.90
N ARG A 39 -11.40 7.32 13.87
CA ARG A 39 -10.20 6.62 13.42
C ARG A 39 -9.96 7.20 12.04
N PRO A 40 -8.89 7.97 11.82
CA PRO A 40 -8.70 8.59 10.53
C PRO A 40 -8.66 7.44 9.55
N THR A 41 -9.69 7.34 8.70
CA THR A 41 -9.69 6.40 7.59
C THR A 41 -8.62 6.94 6.67
N VAL A 42 -7.39 6.47 6.86
CA VAL A 42 -6.30 6.74 5.93
C VAL A 42 -6.82 6.24 4.60
N LYS A 43 -7.06 7.17 3.66
CA LYS A 43 -7.41 6.80 2.30
C LYS A 43 -6.35 5.81 1.83
N SER A 44 -6.78 4.63 1.40
CA SER A 44 -5.86 3.64 0.84
C SER A 44 -5.12 4.30 -0.31
N LEU A 45 -3.80 4.14 -0.34
CA LEU A 45 -3.02 4.54 -1.50
C LEU A 45 -3.53 3.75 -2.71
N ILE A 46 -3.59 4.41 -3.86
CA ILE A 46 -4.02 3.81 -5.14
C ILE A 46 -2.89 4.05 -6.13
N PHE A 47 -2.49 2.98 -6.83
CA PHE A 47 -1.56 3.05 -7.93
C PHE A 47 -2.22 2.48 -9.18
N ASP A 48 -2.46 3.34 -10.17
CA ASP A 48 -3.04 2.98 -11.45
C ASP A 48 -2.04 3.03 -12.62
N GLY A 49 -0.77 3.34 -12.32
CA GLY A 49 0.30 3.49 -13.30
C GLY A 49 0.42 4.89 -13.92
N GLN A 50 -0.43 5.86 -13.57
CA GLN A 50 -0.33 7.23 -14.08
C GLN A 50 0.71 8.08 -13.32
N THR A 51 0.80 7.88 -12.01
CA THR A 51 1.84 8.52 -11.18
C THR A 51 3.17 7.78 -11.37
N SER A 52 4.31 8.48 -11.25
CA SER A 52 5.62 7.81 -11.24
C SER A 52 5.68 6.77 -10.12
N TRP A 53 6.19 5.58 -10.45
CA TRP A 53 6.39 4.50 -9.49
C TRP A 53 7.26 4.95 -8.31
N THR A 54 8.34 5.69 -8.56
CA THR A 54 9.21 6.27 -7.51
C THR A 54 8.44 7.15 -6.52
N VAL A 55 7.52 7.98 -7.02
CA VAL A 55 6.69 8.86 -6.18
C VAL A 55 5.74 8.04 -5.32
N PHE A 56 5.04 7.08 -5.94
CA PHE A 56 4.14 6.19 -5.21
C PHE A 56 4.89 5.37 -4.14
N LYS A 57 6.03 4.77 -4.50
CA LYS A 57 6.85 3.97 -3.60
C LYS A 57 7.31 4.79 -2.40
N THR A 58 7.76 6.02 -2.61
CA THR A 58 8.15 6.93 -1.51
C THR A 58 6.98 7.19 -0.56
N GLN A 59 5.78 7.46 -1.08
CA GLN A 59 4.58 7.66 -0.24
C GLN A 59 4.22 6.38 0.52
N PHE A 60 4.30 5.24 -0.15
CA PHE A 60 4.03 3.93 0.41
C PHE A 60 5.01 3.60 1.57
N ASP A 61 6.30 3.86 1.39
CA ASP A 61 7.35 3.61 2.38
C ASP A 61 7.21 4.48 3.63
N VAL A 62 6.79 5.74 3.46
CA VAL A 62 6.47 6.62 4.59
C VAL A 62 5.29 6.07 5.39
N VAL A 63 4.23 5.62 4.71
CA VAL A 63 3.05 5.04 5.36
C VAL A 63 3.37 3.71 6.01
N SER A 64 4.10 2.81 5.34
CA SER A 64 4.46 1.51 5.88
C SER A 64 5.31 1.64 7.14
N SER A 65 6.29 2.55 7.12
CA SER A 65 7.17 2.85 8.26
C SER A 65 6.39 3.43 9.43
N ALA A 66 5.51 4.40 9.18
CA ALA A 66 4.65 5.00 10.21
C ALA A 66 3.68 3.98 10.84
N LYS A 67 3.33 2.92 10.11
CA LYS A 67 2.44 1.85 10.57
C LYS A 67 3.17 0.62 11.11
N GLY A 68 4.50 0.57 11.00
CA GLY A 68 5.31 -0.58 11.41
C GLY A 68 4.98 -1.86 10.63
N TRP A 69 4.63 -1.73 9.35
CA TRP A 69 4.34 -2.90 8.52
C TRP A 69 5.59 -3.73 8.26
N ASN A 70 5.45 -5.05 8.36
CA ASN A 70 6.48 -5.98 7.89
C ASN A 70 6.31 -6.23 6.39
N ASN A 71 7.31 -6.88 5.77
CA ASN A 71 7.33 -7.13 4.32
C ASN A 71 6.08 -7.85 3.81
N PHE A 72 5.53 -8.80 4.58
CA PHE A 72 4.32 -9.52 4.20
C PHE A 72 3.10 -8.58 4.11
N VAL A 73 2.91 -7.75 5.14
CA VAL A 73 1.82 -6.76 5.16
C VAL A 73 2.02 -5.70 4.07
N GLN A 74 3.27 -5.26 3.83
CA GLN A 74 3.59 -4.37 2.73
C GLN A 74 3.23 -4.97 1.37
N ALA A 75 3.61 -6.22 1.10
CA ALA A 75 3.28 -6.89 -0.15
C ALA A 75 1.77 -7.01 -0.35
N SER A 76 1.03 -7.44 0.68
CA SER A 76 -0.43 -7.51 0.63
C SER A 76 -1.06 -6.14 0.37
N GLN A 77 -0.61 -5.11 1.10
CA GLN A 77 -1.13 -3.76 0.91
C GLN A 77 -0.80 -3.22 -0.49
N LEU A 78 0.40 -3.50 -1.01
CA LEU A 78 0.81 -3.11 -2.34
C LEU A 78 -0.13 -3.71 -3.39
N VAL A 79 -0.39 -5.03 -3.33
CA VAL A 79 -1.36 -5.73 -4.20
C VAL A 79 -2.75 -5.07 -4.12
N THR A 80 -3.25 -4.78 -2.92
CA THR A 80 -4.57 -4.15 -2.76
C THR A 80 -4.64 -2.70 -3.24
N SER A 81 -3.49 -2.03 -3.41
CA SER A 81 -3.38 -0.65 -3.89
C SER A 81 -3.38 -0.56 -5.42
N LEU A 82 -3.09 -1.66 -6.14
CA LEU A 82 -2.99 -1.67 -7.60
C LEU A 82 -4.37 -1.59 -8.26
N ARG A 83 -4.51 -0.72 -9.25
CA ARG A 83 -5.70 -0.57 -10.11
C ARG A 83 -5.28 -0.44 -11.56
N GLY A 84 -6.23 -0.56 -12.49
CA GLY A 84 -6.00 -0.33 -13.92
C GLY A 84 -4.81 -1.13 -14.47
N SER A 85 -3.96 -0.46 -15.26
CA SER A 85 -2.79 -1.09 -15.90
C SER A 85 -1.75 -1.60 -14.89
N ALA A 86 -1.68 -1.01 -13.69
CA ALA A 86 -0.78 -1.48 -12.65
C ALA A 86 -1.21 -2.83 -12.08
N ALA A 87 -2.52 -3.10 -11.99
CA ALA A 87 -3.03 -4.39 -11.52
C ALA A 87 -2.71 -5.54 -12.49
N GLU A 88 -2.50 -5.25 -13.78
CA GLU A 88 -2.13 -6.27 -14.77
C GLU A 88 -0.75 -6.90 -14.49
N VAL A 89 0.12 -6.23 -13.72
CA VAL A 89 1.42 -6.81 -13.29
C VAL A 89 1.21 -8.12 -12.51
N LEU A 90 0.09 -8.26 -11.81
CA LEU A 90 -0.25 -9.44 -11.03
C LEU A 90 -0.40 -10.70 -11.91
N GLN A 91 -0.72 -10.57 -13.20
CA GLN A 91 -0.87 -11.71 -14.10
C GLN A 91 0.46 -12.42 -14.39
N GLY A 92 1.59 -11.71 -14.28
CA GLY A 92 2.92 -12.24 -14.54
C GLY A 92 3.62 -12.83 -13.31
N ILE A 93 3.00 -12.73 -12.13
CA ILE A 93 3.62 -13.13 -10.86
C ILE A 93 2.91 -14.39 -10.34
N PRO A 94 3.65 -15.46 -10.01
CA PRO A 94 3.09 -16.64 -9.35
C PRO A 94 2.40 -16.26 -8.03
N SER A 95 1.25 -16.89 -7.74
CA SER A 95 0.44 -16.55 -6.56
C SER A 95 1.17 -16.70 -5.22
N ASP A 96 2.09 -17.66 -5.12
CA ASP A 96 2.93 -17.89 -3.93
C ASP A 96 3.98 -16.78 -3.73
N LYS A 97 4.25 -15.97 -4.76
CA LYS A 97 5.19 -14.84 -4.75
C LYS A 97 4.52 -13.48 -4.59
N LEU A 98 3.18 -13.41 -4.61
CA LEU A 98 2.45 -12.15 -4.38
C LEU A 98 2.63 -11.61 -2.95
N ALA A 99 3.00 -12.48 -2.01
CA ALA A 99 3.33 -12.11 -0.63
C ALA A 99 4.81 -11.68 -0.45
N ASP A 100 5.63 -11.83 -1.50
CA ASP A 100 7.04 -11.41 -1.48
C ASP A 100 7.14 -9.96 -1.96
N LEU A 101 7.48 -9.05 -1.04
CA LEU A 101 7.57 -7.63 -1.32
C LEU A 101 8.56 -7.32 -2.44
N THR A 102 9.74 -7.94 -2.41
CA THR A 102 10.80 -7.71 -3.39
C THR A 102 10.35 -8.08 -4.81
N THR A 103 9.65 -9.21 -4.97
CA THR A 103 9.12 -9.65 -6.26
C THR A 103 8.10 -8.64 -6.80
N MET A 104 7.20 -8.15 -5.94
CA MET A 104 6.20 -7.15 -6.31
C MET A 104 6.83 -5.81 -6.71
N GLU A 105 7.78 -5.31 -5.92
CA GLU A 105 8.48 -4.06 -6.21
C GLU A 105 9.27 -4.15 -7.52
N ASN A 106 9.99 -5.25 -7.75
CA ASN A 106 10.76 -5.45 -8.97
C ASN A 106 9.87 -5.50 -10.22
N ALA A 107 8.71 -6.15 -10.13
CA ALA A 107 7.79 -6.22 -11.24
C ALA A 107 7.15 -4.85 -11.56
N LEU A 108 6.85 -4.06 -10.52
CA LEU A 108 6.35 -2.70 -10.69
C LEU A 108 7.43 -1.76 -11.22
N GLU A 109 8.67 -1.87 -10.74
CA GLU A 109 9.82 -1.13 -11.25
C GLU A 109 10.10 -1.46 -12.72
N ALA A 110 10.08 -2.74 -13.09
CA ALA A 110 10.33 -3.16 -14.47
C ALA A 110 9.31 -2.58 -15.47
N ARG A 111 8.06 -2.37 -15.04
CA ARG A 111 6.97 -1.88 -15.91
C ARG A 111 6.74 -0.38 -15.82
N PHE A 112 6.86 0.20 -14.63
CA PHE A 112 6.50 1.59 -14.30
C PHE A 112 7.67 2.41 -13.78
N GLY A 113 8.86 1.84 -13.71
CA GLY A 113 10.09 2.54 -13.36
C GLY A 113 10.33 3.73 -14.28
N ASP A 114 11.17 4.66 -13.81
CA ASP A 114 11.30 5.99 -14.41
C ASP A 114 11.79 5.96 -15.87
N SER A 115 12.43 4.88 -16.33
CA SER A 115 12.88 4.73 -17.72
C SER A 115 11.73 4.59 -18.71
N HIS A 116 10.66 3.86 -18.35
CA HIS A 116 9.50 3.67 -19.22
C HIS A 116 8.64 4.94 -19.28
N LEU A 117 8.46 5.59 -18.13
CA LEU A 117 7.71 6.84 -18.03
C LEU A 117 8.41 7.97 -18.82
N THR A 118 9.75 8.02 -18.77
CA THR A 118 10.56 8.94 -19.57
C THR A 118 10.33 8.74 -21.07
N GLN A 119 10.28 7.50 -21.54
CA GLN A 119 10.02 7.20 -22.95
C GLN A 119 8.59 7.54 -23.38
N LEU A 120 7.61 7.34 -22.50
CA LEU A 120 6.23 7.77 -22.70
C LEU A 120 6.16 9.29 -22.84
N TYR A 121 6.72 10.06 -21.90
CA TYR A 121 6.72 11.53 -21.97
C TYR A 121 7.47 12.07 -23.19
N ARG A 122 8.57 11.43 -23.59
CA ARG A 122 9.27 11.77 -24.86
C ARG A 122 8.35 11.58 -26.08
N THR A 123 7.51 10.56 -26.07
CA THR A 123 6.58 10.27 -27.17
C THR A 123 5.39 11.23 -27.16
N GLU A 124 4.82 11.51 -25.98
CA GLU A 124 3.79 12.55 -25.82
C GLU A 124 4.30 13.92 -26.25
N LEU A 125 5.50 14.31 -25.82
CA LEU A 125 6.13 15.57 -26.22
C LEU A 125 6.31 15.66 -27.74
N LYS A 126 6.74 14.59 -28.41
CA LYS A 126 6.91 14.54 -29.88
C LYS A 126 5.59 14.69 -30.64
N THR A 127 4.51 14.17 -30.08
CA THR A 127 3.19 14.14 -30.71
C THR A 127 2.31 15.33 -30.29
N ARG A 128 2.74 16.10 -29.29
CA ARG A 128 2.00 17.24 -28.78
C ARG A 128 1.87 18.34 -29.84
N ARG A 129 0.62 18.65 -30.19
CA ARG A 129 0.23 19.75 -31.08
C ARG A 129 -0.88 20.57 -30.43
N LEU A 130 -0.98 21.85 -30.81
CA LEU A 130 -2.06 22.74 -30.37
C LEU A 130 -3.41 22.12 -30.75
N LYS A 131 -4.33 22.00 -29.78
CA LYS A 131 -5.68 21.50 -30.04
C LYS A 131 -6.62 22.67 -30.43
N PRO A 132 -7.68 22.43 -31.23
CA PRO A 132 -8.68 23.46 -31.51
C PRO A 132 -9.29 24.01 -30.21
N GLY A 133 -9.28 25.33 -30.03
CA GLY A 133 -9.80 25.99 -28.82
C GLY A 133 -8.85 25.99 -27.61
N GLU A 134 -7.65 25.40 -27.72
CA GLU A 134 -6.63 25.48 -26.68
C GLU A 134 -5.87 26.81 -26.76
N SER A 135 -5.59 27.41 -25.60
CA SER A 135 -4.77 28.62 -25.53
C SER A 135 -3.28 28.29 -25.59
N LEU A 136 -2.47 29.20 -26.16
CA LEU A 136 -1.01 29.05 -26.22
C LEU A 136 -0.36 28.87 -24.85
N ARG A 137 -0.91 29.50 -23.80
CA ARG A 137 -0.40 29.36 -22.42
C ARG A 137 -0.56 27.93 -21.89
N VAL A 138 -1.70 27.30 -22.17
CA VAL A 138 -1.98 25.91 -21.76
C VAL A 138 -1.08 24.95 -22.51
N LEU A 139 -0.89 25.15 -23.82
CA LEU A 139 0.06 24.37 -24.60
C LEU A 139 1.49 24.51 -24.06
N ALA A 140 1.94 25.74 -23.79
CA ALA A 140 3.30 26.00 -23.29
C ALA A 140 3.54 25.33 -21.93
N ALA A 141 2.61 25.49 -20.98
CA ALA A 141 2.72 24.86 -19.66
C ALA A 141 2.78 23.32 -19.74
N ASP A 142 2.00 22.72 -20.65
CA ASP A 142 2.02 21.26 -20.85
C ASP A 142 3.30 20.79 -21.55
N VAL A 143 3.82 21.55 -22.52
CA VAL A 143 5.12 21.27 -23.17
C VAL A 143 6.28 21.38 -22.17
N GLU A 144 6.30 22.42 -21.34
CA GLU A 144 7.30 22.59 -20.27
C GLU A 144 7.24 21.42 -19.28
N ARG A 145 6.04 21.06 -18.82
CA ARG A 145 5.83 19.90 -17.95
C ARG A 145 6.34 18.61 -18.58
N LEU A 146 5.98 18.33 -19.83
CA LEU A 146 6.42 17.14 -20.57
C LEU A 146 7.93 17.13 -20.78
N MET A 147 8.54 18.29 -21.03
CA MET A 147 10.00 18.43 -21.18
C MET A 147 10.73 18.12 -19.88
N SER A 148 10.30 18.68 -18.75
CA SER A 148 10.87 18.38 -17.42
C SER A 148 10.76 16.89 -17.08
N LEU A 149 9.62 16.26 -17.37
CA LEU A 149 9.40 14.84 -17.11
C LEU A 149 10.21 13.93 -18.05
N ALA A 150 10.41 14.33 -19.31
CA ALA A 150 11.18 13.58 -20.31
C ALA A 150 12.71 13.68 -20.14
N LEU A 151 13.19 14.68 -19.40
CA LEU A 151 14.62 14.97 -19.19
C LEU A 151 15.15 14.54 -17.82
N ARG A 152 14.32 14.03 -16.91
CA ARG A 152 14.70 13.66 -15.54
C ARG A 152 15.85 12.63 -15.42
N MET A 153 16.21 11.97 -16.52
CA MET A 153 17.40 11.10 -16.62
C MET A 153 18.75 11.84 -16.73
N PHE A 154 18.79 13.17 -16.84
CA PHE A 154 20.05 13.92 -17.07
C PHE A 154 20.66 14.58 -15.81
N GLU A 155 20.04 14.48 -14.63
CA GLU A 155 20.53 15.15 -13.41
C GLU A 155 21.23 14.24 -12.39
N THR A 156 21.66 13.04 -12.78
CA THR A 156 22.60 12.25 -11.97
C THR A 156 24.01 12.41 -12.52
N VAL A 157 24.75 13.37 -11.95
CA VAL A 157 26.22 13.44 -12.00
C VAL A 157 26.76 12.76 -10.75
#